data_AF-A0AA41ZKT9-F1
#
_entry.id   AF-A0AA41ZKT9-F1
#
_cell.length_a   1.000
_cell.length_b   1.000
_cell.length_c   1.000
_cell.angle_alpha   90.00
_cell.angle_beta   90.00
_cell.angle_gamma   90.00
#
_symmetry.space_group_name_H-M   'P 1'
#
loop_
_entity.id
_entity.type
_entity.pdbx_description
1 polymer ?
#
loop_
_entity_poly.entity_id
_entity_poly.type
_entity_poly.pdbx_seq_one_letter_code
_entity_poly.pdbx_strand_id
1 'polypeptide(L)'
;MNRAKWLGLALALGSLPALADVSVDMNRLTDQGTSEAVGAVTFKDTDYGLLITPDIHGLPAGSMHGFHLHQNPSCQPSVSEGKTTPGGAAGGHFDPAGNGLHAGPYVKESHLGDLPVLMADARGNAATPVLAPRLRESDLSGHALIIHEGGDTYGEPPKLGGGGARWACGVVR
;
A
#
# COMPACT_ATOMS: atom_id res chain seq x y z
N MET A 1 10.11 45.61 -54.83
CA MET A 1 8.97 45.58 -53.87
C MET A 1 8.23 44.28 -54.13
N ASN A 2 8.03 43.29 -53.28
CA ASN A 2 8.05 43.10 -51.83
C ASN A 2 8.53 41.65 -51.56
N ARG A 3 9.46 41.43 -50.63
CA ARG A 3 9.81 40.08 -50.17
C ARG A 3 8.98 39.77 -48.92
N ALA A 4 7.96 38.93 -49.06
CA ALA A 4 7.20 38.39 -47.93
C ALA A 4 8.08 37.43 -47.13
N LYS A 5 8.39 37.77 -45.88
CA LYS A 5 9.06 36.87 -44.94
C LYS A 5 7.99 36.03 -44.26
N TRP A 6 7.94 34.75 -44.59
CA TRP A 6 7.13 33.76 -43.88
C TRP A 6 7.86 33.38 -42.60
N LEU A 7 7.30 33.77 -41.45
CA LEU A 7 7.77 33.36 -40.14
C LEU A 7 7.16 31.97 -39.85
N GLY A 8 7.96 30.92 -40.02
CA GLY A 8 7.55 29.56 -39.66
C GLY A 8 7.43 29.42 -38.16
N LEU A 9 6.21 29.24 -37.66
CA LEU A 9 5.94 28.90 -36.26
C LEU A 9 6.20 27.39 -36.08
N ALA A 10 7.36 27.04 -35.53
CA ALA A 10 7.66 25.67 -35.15
C ALA A 10 6.87 25.32 -33.88
N LEU A 11 5.81 24.52 -34.02
CA LEU A 11 5.06 23.99 -32.90
C LEU A 11 5.87 22.84 -32.28
N ALA A 12 6.61 23.11 -31.20
CA ALA A 12 7.29 22.07 -30.43
C ALA A 12 6.24 21.29 -29.63
N LEU A 13 5.84 20.11 -30.13
CA LEU A 13 5.09 19.12 -29.38
C LEU A 13 6.02 18.52 -28.30
N GLY A 14 6.07 19.18 -27.15
CA GLY A 14 6.69 18.60 -25.95
C GLY A 14 5.84 17.43 -25.47
N SER A 15 6.34 16.21 -25.60
CA SER A 15 5.80 15.05 -24.90
C SER A 15 5.99 15.25 -23.40
N LEU A 16 4.90 15.55 -22.69
CA LEU A 16 4.90 15.52 -21.23
C LEU A 16 5.23 14.09 -20.79
N PRO A 17 6.20 13.87 -19.89
CA PRO A 17 6.41 12.56 -19.32
C PRO A 17 5.12 12.17 -18.60
N ALA A 18 4.54 11.03 -18.97
CA ALA A 18 3.54 10.39 -18.12
C ALA A 18 4.25 10.07 -16.81
N LEU A 19 3.77 10.61 -15.68
CA LEU A 19 4.19 10.13 -14.37
C LEU A 19 3.85 8.64 -14.32
N ALA A 20 4.86 7.80 -14.13
CA ALA A 20 4.66 6.37 -13.98
C ALA A 20 3.94 6.14 -12.65
N ASP A 21 2.89 5.33 -12.65
CA ASP A 21 2.16 4.91 -11.45
C ASP A 21 3.15 4.33 -10.41
N VAL A 22 2.96 4.64 -9.12
CA VAL A 22 3.79 4.09 -8.05
C VAL A 22 3.54 2.59 -7.93
N SER A 23 4.58 1.77 -8.03
CA SER A 23 4.48 0.32 -7.90
C SER A 23 5.42 -0.18 -6.81
N VAL A 24 4.91 -1.05 -5.94
CA VAL A 24 5.64 -1.56 -4.78
C VAL A 24 5.69 -3.08 -4.83
N ASP A 25 6.90 -3.61 -4.95
CA ASP A 25 7.15 -5.05 -4.86
C ASP A 25 6.84 -5.56 -3.45
N MET A 26 6.08 -6.66 -3.39
CA MET A 26 5.68 -7.30 -2.15
C MET A 26 6.42 -8.62 -2.00
N ASN A 27 6.98 -8.86 -0.81
CA ASN A 27 7.72 -10.07 -0.49
C ASN A 27 7.14 -10.73 0.77
N ARG A 28 7.16 -12.06 0.82
CA ARG A 28 6.77 -12.83 1.99
C ARG A 28 7.66 -12.45 3.18
N LEU A 29 7.07 -12.40 4.37
CA LEU A 29 7.79 -12.14 5.62
C LEU A 29 8.14 -13.44 6.36
N THR A 30 9.34 -13.45 6.94
CA THR A 30 9.86 -14.48 7.85
C THR A 30 10.50 -13.83 9.07
N ASP A 31 10.90 -14.62 10.05
CA ASP A 31 11.66 -14.13 11.22
C ASP A 31 13.03 -13.53 10.85
N GLN A 32 13.51 -13.77 9.63
CA GLN A 32 14.78 -13.24 9.11
C GLN A 32 14.60 -12.02 8.20
N GLY A 33 13.35 -11.56 7.98
CA GLY A 33 13.01 -10.48 7.04
C GLY A 33 12.25 -11.00 5.82
N THR A 34 12.41 -10.31 4.70
CA THR A 34 11.73 -10.65 3.44
C THR A 34 12.35 -11.87 2.77
N SER A 35 11.53 -12.76 2.20
CA SER A 35 11.95 -13.92 1.43
C SER A 35 11.51 -13.81 -0.04
N GLU A 36 10.68 -14.72 -0.53
CA GLU A 36 10.23 -14.76 -1.92
C GLU A 36 9.29 -13.61 -2.29
N ALA A 37 9.36 -13.19 -3.55
CA ALA A 37 8.40 -12.25 -4.13
C ALA A 37 7.02 -12.90 -4.22
N VAL A 38 5.99 -12.15 -3.82
CA VAL A 38 4.59 -12.58 -3.87
C VAL A 38 3.75 -11.72 -4.82
N GLY A 39 4.39 -10.81 -5.55
CA GLY A 39 3.76 -9.92 -6.52
C GLY A 39 4.03 -8.45 -6.22
N ALA A 40 3.13 -7.58 -6.65
CA ALA A 40 3.27 -6.14 -6.47
C ALA A 40 1.92 -5.45 -6.23
N VAL A 41 1.96 -4.22 -5.75
CA VAL A 41 0.78 -3.36 -5.64
C VAL A 41 1.05 -2.05 -6.38
N THR A 42 0.15 -1.70 -7.29
CA THR A 42 0.22 -0.46 -8.06
C THR A 42 -0.77 0.56 -7.52
N PHE A 43 -0.33 1.81 -7.44
CA PHE A 43 -1.06 2.92 -6.87
C PHE A 43 -1.26 4.00 -7.91
N LYS A 44 -2.46 4.57 -7.92
CA LYS A 44 -2.82 5.64 -8.84
C LYS A 44 -3.77 6.63 -8.19
N ASP A 45 -3.43 7.91 -8.24
CA ASP A 45 -4.34 8.97 -7.83
C ASP A 45 -5.59 9.05 -8.73
N THR A 46 -6.75 9.22 -8.10
CA THR A 46 -8.04 9.47 -8.76
C THR A 46 -8.73 10.68 -8.13
N ASP A 47 -9.80 11.19 -8.74
CA ASP A 47 -10.62 12.25 -8.12
C ASP A 47 -11.20 11.85 -6.75
N TYR A 48 -11.29 10.54 -6.48
CA TYR A 48 -11.89 9.96 -5.28
C TYR A 48 -10.87 9.43 -4.26
N GLY A 49 -9.58 9.67 -4.47
CA GLY A 49 -8.47 9.19 -3.64
C GLY A 49 -7.59 8.16 -4.34
N LEU A 50 -6.86 7.37 -3.57
CA LEU A 50 -5.85 6.45 -4.09
C LEU A 50 -6.47 5.13 -4.53
N LEU A 51 -6.44 4.85 -5.83
CA LEU A 51 -6.77 3.54 -6.38
C LEU A 51 -5.59 2.60 -6.16
N ILE A 52 -5.86 1.45 -5.56
CA ILE A 52 -4.87 0.45 -5.20
C ILE A 52 -5.19 -0.82 -5.96
N THR A 53 -4.27 -1.24 -6.83
CA THR A 53 -4.42 -2.43 -7.67
C THR A 53 -3.39 -3.48 -7.25
N PRO A 54 -3.78 -4.47 -6.44
CA PRO A 54 -2.91 -5.56 -6.09
C PRO A 54 -2.75 -6.53 -7.27
N ASP A 55 -1.58 -7.13 -7.38
CA ASP A 55 -1.35 -8.38 -8.12
C ASP A 55 -0.52 -9.26 -7.19
N ILE A 56 -1.21 -9.93 -6.27
CA ILE A 56 -0.60 -10.71 -5.18
C ILE A 56 -1.01 -12.17 -5.29
N HIS A 57 -0.07 -13.07 -5.06
CA HIS A 57 -0.25 -14.52 -5.19
C HIS A 57 0.16 -15.27 -3.92
N GLY A 58 -0.41 -16.46 -3.72
CA GLY A 58 0.00 -17.36 -2.64
C GLY A 58 -0.60 -17.02 -1.27
N LEU A 59 -1.58 -16.11 -1.22
CA LEU A 59 -2.39 -15.91 -0.03
C LEU A 59 -3.20 -17.18 0.29
N PRO A 60 -3.58 -17.40 1.56
CA PRO A 60 -4.61 -18.39 1.89
C PRO A 60 -5.84 -18.23 0.98
N ALA A 61 -6.30 -19.33 0.41
CA ALA A 61 -7.33 -19.28 -0.63
C ALA A 61 -8.70 -18.96 -0.04
N GLY A 62 -9.46 -18.09 -0.71
CA GLY A 62 -10.83 -17.74 -0.33
C GLY A 62 -10.96 -16.96 0.99
N SER A 63 -9.91 -16.25 1.41
CA SER A 63 -9.89 -15.46 2.64
C SER A 63 -9.69 -13.96 2.40
N MET A 64 -9.98 -13.19 3.44
CA MET A 64 -9.73 -11.75 3.52
C MET A 64 -8.47 -11.48 4.32
N HIS A 65 -7.72 -10.46 3.91
CA HIS A 65 -6.47 -10.05 4.53
C HIS A 65 -6.49 -8.56 4.85
N GLY A 66 -6.17 -8.22 6.10
CA GLY A 66 -5.93 -6.85 6.52
C GLY A 66 -4.75 -6.27 5.76
N PHE A 67 -4.86 -5.03 5.35
CA PHE A 67 -3.89 -4.38 4.48
C PHE A 67 -3.73 -2.93 4.89
N HIS A 68 -2.48 -2.56 5.20
CA HIS A 68 -2.22 -1.27 5.83
C HIS A 68 -0.92 -0.66 5.33
N LEU A 69 -0.88 0.67 5.30
CA LEU A 69 0.35 1.43 5.28
C LEU A 69 0.88 1.55 6.72
N HIS A 70 2.14 1.21 6.93
CA HIS A 70 2.83 1.24 8.21
C HIS A 70 3.86 2.36 8.25
N GLN A 71 4.10 2.88 9.45
CA GLN A 71 4.78 4.17 9.66
C GLN A 71 6.22 4.21 9.14
N ASN A 72 6.99 3.13 9.23
CA ASN A 72 8.42 3.14 8.89
C ASN A 72 8.70 2.45 7.54
N PRO A 73 9.71 2.90 6.78
CA PRO A 73 10.08 2.30 5.49
C PRO A 73 10.95 1.05 5.68
N SER A 74 10.45 0.04 6.39
CA SER A 74 11.20 -1.17 6.71
C SER A 74 10.34 -2.41 6.81
N CYS A 75 10.74 -3.47 6.11
CA CYS A 75 10.18 -4.82 6.24
C CYS A 75 11.04 -5.75 7.13
N GLN A 76 12.01 -5.20 7.85
CA GLN A 76 12.88 -5.98 8.74
C GLN A 76 12.10 -6.49 9.96
N PRO A 77 12.50 -7.63 10.54
CA PRO A 77 11.93 -8.09 11.79
C PRO A 77 12.28 -7.12 12.92
N SER A 78 11.49 -7.14 13.99
CA SER A 78 11.87 -6.55 15.28
C SER A 78 11.92 -7.63 16.36
N VAL A 79 12.71 -7.40 17.40
CA VAL A 79 12.80 -8.30 18.56
C VAL A 79 12.39 -7.53 19.80
N SER A 80 11.41 -8.05 20.53
CA SER A 80 10.99 -7.53 21.83
C SER A 80 10.75 -8.69 22.78
N GLU A 81 11.29 -8.60 24.00
CA GLU A 81 11.13 -9.63 25.03
C GLU A 81 11.53 -11.04 24.56
N GLY A 82 12.54 -11.14 23.70
CA GLY A 82 13.01 -12.40 23.12
C GLY A 82 12.11 -12.99 22.04
N LYS A 83 11.02 -12.32 21.66
CA LYS A 83 10.14 -12.71 20.56
C LYS A 83 10.46 -11.89 19.31
N THR A 84 10.73 -12.59 18.22
CA THR A 84 10.85 -12.00 16.89
C THR A 84 9.46 -11.74 16.31
N THR A 85 9.27 -10.58 15.69
CA THR A 85 8.07 -10.23 14.92
C THR A 85 8.50 -9.97 13.48
N PRO A 86 8.14 -10.84 12.51
CA PRO A 86 8.37 -10.61 11.09
C PRO A 86 7.84 -9.25 10.65
N GLY A 87 8.63 -8.48 9.90
CA GLY A 87 8.26 -7.14 9.46
C GLY A 87 8.03 -6.12 10.59
N GLY A 88 8.37 -6.44 11.84
CA GLY A 88 8.10 -5.62 13.02
C GLY A 88 8.71 -4.21 12.97
N ALA A 89 9.81 -4.03 12.23
CA ALA A 89 10.47 -2.73 12.06
C ALA A 89 9.62 -1.71 11.28
N ALA A 90 8.59 -2.14 10.55
CA ALA A 90 7.61 -1.26 9.92
C ALA A 90 6.86 -0.37 10.94
N GLY A 91 6.86 -0.75 12.23
CA GLY A 91 6.14 -0.04 13.27
C GLY A 91 4.64 -0.35 13.24
N GLY A 92 3.83 0.56 13.79
CA GLY A 92 2.37 0.50 13.76
C GLY A 92 1.79 0.97 12.43
N HIS A 93 0.47 1.03 12.34
CA HIS A 93 -0.22 1.62 11.21
C HIS A 93 0.18 3.10 11.10
N PHE A 94 0.22 3.64 9.89
CA PHE A 94 0.54 5.03 9.66
C PHE A 94 -0.56 5.93 10.24
N ASP A 95 -0.25 6.62 11.34
CA ASP A 95 -1.15 7.52 12.03
C ASP A 95 -0.49 8.89 12.28
N PRO A 96 -0.49 9.79 11.28
CA PRO A 96 0.09 11.12 11.44
C PRO A 96 -0.71 12.00 12.41
N ALA A 97 -1.98 11.68 12.68
CA ALA A 97 -2.83 12.42 13.60
C ALA A 97 -2.63 11.98 15.07
N GLY A 98 -2.07 10.79 15.29
CA GLY A 98 -1.75 10.26 16.62
C GLY A 98 -2.99 9.96 17.48
N ASN A 99 -4.12 9.65 16.85
CA ASN A 99 -5.38 9.35 17.55
C ASN A 99 -5.48 7.88 18.01
N GLY A 100 -4.66 6.99 17.44
CA GLY A 100 -4.60 5.57 17.79
C GLY A 100 -5.88 4.77 17.48
N LEU A 101 -6.78 5.30 16.64
CA LEU A 101 -8.03 4.64 16.29
C LEU A 101 -7.85 3.82 15.02
N HIS A 102 -8.07 2.52 15.12
CA HIS A 102 -8.24 1.67 13.95
C HIS A 102 -9.73 1.57 13.59
N ALA A 103 -10.12 2.12 12.44
CA ALA A 103 -11.52 2.10 11.98
C ALA A 103 -11.66 2.08 10.45
N GLY A 104 -10.66 1.54 9.76
CA GLY A 104 -10.70 1.32 8.32
C GLY A 104 -10.53 2.59 7.48
N PRO A 105 -10.65 2.47 6.15
CA PRO A 105 -10.28 3.53 5.20
C PRO A 105 -11.25 4.72 5.13
N TYR A 106 -12.45 4.60 5.70
CA TYR A 106 -13.56 5.53 5.47
C TYR A 106 -13.88 6.43 6.67
N VAL A 107 -13.29 6.15 7.84
CA VAL A 107 -13.45 6.98 9.04
C VAL A 107 -12.35 8.03 9.05
N LYS A 108 -12.70 9.31 9.19
CA LYS A 108 -11.73 10.40 9.10
C LYS A 108 -10.69 10.31 10.22
N GLU A 109 -11.14 9.96 11.41
CA GLU A 109 -10.35 9.87 12.63
C GLU A 109 -9.62 8.52 12.78
N SER A 110 -9.69 7.58 11.83
CA SER A 110 -8.86 6.37 11.91
C SER A 110 -7.42 6.65 11.48
N HIS A 111 -6.51 5.73 11.78
CA HIS A 111 -5.17 5.72 11.20
C HIS A 111 -5.25 5.98 9.70
N LEU A 112 -4.46 6.91 9.18
CA LEU A 112 -4.47 7.24 7.76
C LEU A 112 -4.04 6.04 6.89
N GLY A 113 -3.21 5.16 7.45
CA GLY A 113 -2.76 3.92 6.81
C GLY A 113 -3.74 2.75 6.86
N ASP A 114 -4.94 2.90 7.42
CA ASP A 114 -5.98 1.87 7.32
C ASP A 114 -6.52 1.83 5.88
N LEU A 115 -6.29 0.73 5.14
CA LEU A 115 -6.71 0.55 3.74
C LEU A 115 -7.86 -0.45 3.64
N PRO A 116 -8.56 -0.54 2.51
CA PRO A 116 -9.51 -1.63 2.30
C PRO A 116 -8.79 -3.00 2.29
N VAL A 117 -9.44 -4.00 2.89
CA VAL A 117 -9.05 -5.42 2.86
C VAL A 117 -8.78 -5.94 1.46
N LEU A 118 -7.81 -6.85 1.38
CA LEU A 118 -7.57 -7.65 0.17
C LEU A 118 -8.38 -8.94 0.24
N MET A 119 -9.02 -9.30 -0.87
CA MET A 119 -9.74 -10.57 -1.01
C MET A 119 -8.95 -11.51 -1.91
N ALA A 120 -8.56 -12.67 -1.36
CA ALA A 120 -7.92 -13.73 -2.14
C ALA A 120 -8.98 -14.62 -2.79
N ASP A 121 -8.79 -14.93 -4.08
CA ASP A 121 -9.61 -15.89 -4.82
C ASP A 121 -9.37 -17.34 -4.34
N ALA A 122 -10.09 -18.30 -4.90
CA ALA A 122 -9.95 -19.72 -4.57
C ALA A 122 -8.58 -20.33 -4.93
N ARG A 123 -7.70 -19.57 -5.59
CA ARG A 123 -6.32 -19.94 -5.93
C ARG A 123 -5.29 -19.13 -5.14
N GLY A 124 -5.73 -18.28 -4.20
CA GLY A 124 -4.85 -17.44 -3.40
C GLY A 124 -4.38 -16.16 -4.09
N ASN A 125 -5.06 -15.71 -5.14
CA ASN A 125 -4.73 -14.46 -5.84
C ASN A 125 -5.58 -13.30 -5.33
N ALA A 126 -4.97 -12.16 -5.00
CA ALA A 126 -5.68 -10.90 -4.78
C ALA A 126 -5.38 -9.94 -5.93
N ALA A 127 -6.39 -9.71 -6.77
CA ALA A 127 -6.30 -8.85 -7.97
C ALA A 127 -7.42 -7.80 -8.07
N THR A 128 -8.34 -7.77 -7.10
CA THR A 128 -9.46 -6.82 -7.09
C THR A 128 -8.96 -5.45 -6.66
N PRO A 129 -9.13 -4.39 -7.48
CA PRO A 129 -8.76 -3.04 -7.08
C PRO A 129 -9.63 -2.54 -5.93
N VAL A 130 -9.01 -1.77 -5.04
CA VAL A 130 -9.68 -1.13 -3.90
C VAL A 130 -9.35 0.35 -3.84
N LEU A 131 -10.19 1.16 -3.19
CA LEU A 131 -10.04 2.61 -3.13
C LEU A 131 -9.83 3.07 -1.69
N ALA A 132 -8.74 3.79 -1.44
CA ALA A 132 -8.48 4.47 -0.17
C ALA A 132 -8.74 5.98 -0.33
N PRO A 133 -9.94 6.48 0.05
CA PRO A 133 -10.36 7.85 -0.32
C PRO A 133 -9.62 8.95 0.44
N ARG A 134 -8.92 8.61 1.53
CA ARG A 134 -8.19 9.56 2.37
C ARG A 134 -6.71 9.71 1.99
N LEU A 135 -6.19 8.87 1.10
CA LEU A 135 -4.78 8.83 0.71
C LEU A 135 -4.55 9.35 -0.71
N ARG A 136 -3.31 9.77 -0.95
CA ARG A 136 -2.71 10.10 -2.24
C ARG A 136 -1.37 9.40 -2.40
N GLU A 137 -0.85 9.34 -3.63
CA GLU A 137 0.49 8.81 -3.90
C GLU A 137 1.57 9.54 -3.09
N SER A 138 1.41 10.85 -2.89
CA SER A 138 2.31 11.69 -2.09
C SER A 138 2.43 11.27 -0.63
N ASP A 139 1.45 10.52 -0.12
CA ASP A 139 1.42 10.05 1.26
C ASP A 139 2.13 8.71 1.45
N LEU A 140 2.57 8.05 0.37
CA LEU A 140 3.11 6.69 0.45
C LEU A 140 4.62 6.64 0.71
N SER A 141 5.37 7.58 0.15
CA SER A 141 6.84 7.58 0.23
C SER A 141 7.33 7.62 1.67
N GLY A 142 8.30 6.77 2.01
CA GLY A 142 8.85 6.71 3.37
C GLY A 142 8.09 5.78 4.31
N HIS A 143 7.21 4.94 3.78
CA HIS A 143 6.41 3.98 4.53
C HIS A 143 6.55 2.56 3.99
N ALA A 144 5.92 1.59 4.65
CA ALA A 144 5.87 0.21 4.20
C ALA A 144 4.42 -0.28 4.11
N LEU A 145 4.10 -1.07 3.10
CA LEU A 145 2.85 -1.79 3.01
C LEU A 145 2.98 -3.12 3.75
N ILE A 146 1.94 -3.50 4.49
CA ILE A 146 1.84 -4.79 5.16
C ILE A 146 0.52 -5.44 4.76
N ILE A 147 0.61 -6.70 4.32
CA ILE A 147 -0.53 -7.61 4.23
C ILE A 147 -0.48 -8.51 5.46
N HIS A 148 -1.59 -8.66 6.18
CA HIS A 148 -1.70 -9.51 7.36
C HIS A 148 -2.15 -10.94 7.03
N GLU A 149 -1.88 -11.88 7.94
CA GLU A 149 -2.35 -13.27 7.85
C GLU A 149 -3.88 -13.36 7.98
N GLY A 150 -4.47 -12.58 8.89
CA GLY A 150 -5.92 -12.48 9.10
C GLY A 150 -6.55 -11.31 8.34
N GLY A 151 -7.89 -11.24 8.40
CA GLY A 151 -8.70 -10.16 7.81
C GLY A 151 -8.67 -8.86 8.61
N ASP A 152 -9.66 -8.00 8.37
CA ASP A 152 -9.82 -6.74 9.09
C ASP A 152 -11.33 -6.43 9.24
N THR A 153 -11.78 -6.23 10.48
CA THR A 153 -13.15 -5.85 10.82
C THR A 153 -13.38 -4.33 10.83
N TYR A 154 -12.33 -3.53 10.61
CA TYR A 154 -12.29 -2.07 10.74
C TYR A 154 -12.76 -1.55 12.09
N GLY A 155 -12.38 -2.26 13.15
CA GLY A 155 -12.79 -1.89 14.49
C GLY A 155 -12.20 -2.83 15.52
N GLU A 156 -12.42 -2.49 16.79
CA GLU A 156 -11.94 -3.25 17.93
C GLU A 156 -13.10 -3.49 18.93
N PRO A 157 -13.21 -4.69 19.54
CA PRO A 157 -12.38 -5.88 19.32
C PRO A 157 -12.73 -6.65 18.03
N PRO A 158 -11.81 -7.47 17.48
CA PRO A 158 -10.44 -7.74 17.95
C PRO A 158 -9.47 -6.57 17.69
N LYS A 159 -8.34 -6.55 18.40
CA LYS A 159 -7.32 -5.50 18.26
C LYS A 159 -6.86 -5.37 16.80
N LEU A 160 -6.77 -4.13 16.31
CA LEU A 160 -6.41 -3.74 14.94
C LEU A 160 -7.14 -4.59 13.89
N GLY A 161 -8.46 -4.76 14.07
CA GLY A 161 -9.30 -5.44 13.10
C GLY A 161 -9.13 -6.95 13.04
N GLY A 162 -8.20 -7.52 13.81
CA GLY A 162 -7.95 -8.96 13.84
C GLY A 162 -6.98 -9.47 12.77
N GLY A 163 -6.21 -8.58 12.13
CA GLY A 163 -5.22 -8.99 11.12
C GLY A 163 -4.11 -9.89 11.68
N GLY A 164 -3.70 -9.66 12.93
CA GLY A 164 -2.72 -10.51 13.60
C GLY A 164 -1.34 -10.45 12.95
N ALA A 165 -0.75 -11.61 12.65
CA ALA A 165 0.60 -11.73 12.10
C ALA A 165 0.73 -11.07 10.72
N ARG A 166 1.97 -10.70 10.35
CA ARG A 166 2.28 -9.98 9.10
C ARG A 166 2.71 -11.00 8.05
N TRP A 167 1.95 -11.09 6.95
CA TRP A 167 2.12 -12.08 5.89
C TRP A 167 3.15 -11.64 4.84
N ALA A 168 3.02 -10.42 4.31
CA ALA A 168 3.96 -9.86 3.35
C ALA A 168 4.19 -8.38 3.58
N CYS A 169 5.29 -7.86 3.02
CA CYS A 169 5.67 -6.47 3.13
C CYS A 169 6.39 -5.95 1.88
N GLY A 170 6.19 -4.67 1.60
CA GLY A 170 6.91 -3.93 0.57
C GLY A 170 7.21 -2.52 1.06
N VAL A 171 8.44 -2.03 0.85
CA VAL A 171 8.82 -0.66 1.21
C VAL A 171 8.50 0.27 0.04
N VAL A 172 7.78 1.35 0.31
CA VAL A 172 7.46 2.36 -0.71
C VAL A 172 8.65 3.30 -0.86
N ARG A 173 9.22 3.35 -2.06
CA ARG A 173 10.43 4.12 -2.40
C ARG A 173 10.12 5.35 -3.24
#